data_AF-A0A957Z0G7-F1
#
_entry.id   AF-A0A957Z0G7-F1
#
_cell.length_a   1.000
_cell.length_b   1.000
_cell.length_c   1.000
_cell.angle_alpha   90.00
_cell.angle_beta   90.00
_cell.angle_gamma   90.00
#
_symmetry.space_group_name_H-M   'P 1'
#
loop_
_entity.id
_entity.type
_entity.pdbx_description
1 polymer ?
#
loop_
_entity_poly.entity_id
_entity_poly.type
_entity_poly.pdbx_seq_one_letter_code
_entity_poly.pdbx_strand_id
1 'polypeptide(L)' 'MADQATTPPPDQLNAAIGVLTRREVEARLLAPLIDALADEFGRERVVNVLRRTIVQIARDQGRELAATMG' A
#
# COMPACT_ATOMS: atom_id res chain seq x y z
N MET A 1 23.61 13.49 -2.85
CA MET A 1 23.38 12.71 -1.61
C MET A 1 22.82 11.38 -2.06
N ALA A 2 23.54 10.27 -1.84
CA ALA A 2 23.15 8.96 -2.32
C ALA A 2 21.96 8.45 -1.50
N ASP A 3 20.85 8.21 -2.19
CA ASP A 3 19.67 7.52 -1.67
C ASP A 3 20.07 6.06 -1.40
N GLN A 4 20.30 5.73 -0.12
CA GLN A 4 20.52 4.34 0.27
C GLN A 4 19.16 3.63 0.16
N ALA A 5 18.96 2.90 -0.93
CA ALA A 5 17.87 1.95 -1.07
C ALA A 5 18.02 0.86 0.02
N THR A 6 17.50 1.14 1.20
CA THR A 6 17.38 0.18 2.28
C THR A 6 16.32 -0.82 1.83
N THR A 7 16.74 -2.05 1.50
CA THR A 7 15.81 -3.13 1.25
C THR A 7 14.89 -3.24 2.46
N PRO A 8 13.56 -3.13 2.29
CA PRO A 8 12.65 -3.25 3.43
C PRO A 8 12.86 -4.61 4.10
N PRO A 9 12.78 -4.68 5.44
CA PRO A 9 12.95 -5.93 6.15
C PRO A 9 11.93 -6.97 5.64
N PRO A 10 12.27 -8.28 5.71
CA PRO A 10 11.38 -9.34 5.25
C PRO A 10 9.98 -9.19 5.85
N ASP A 11 8.94 -9.37 5.03
CA ASP A 11 7.55 -9.28 5.49
C ASP A 11 7.22 -10.44 6.44
N GLN A 12 7.31 -10.16 7.74
CA GLN A 12 6.97 -11.11 8.80
C GLN A 12 5.53 -10.94 9.31
N LEU A 13 4.81 -9.90 8.85
CA LEU A 13 3.45 -9.60 9.35
C LEU A 13 2.46 -10.70 8.96
N ASN A 14 2.58 -11.23 7.74
CA ASN A 14 1.69 -12.31 7.30
C ASN A 14 1.85 -13.58 8.16
N ALA A 15 3.08 -13.88 8.61
CA ALA A 15 3.35 -15.01 9.51
C ALA A 15 2.89 -14.74 10.95
N ALA A 16 3.05 -13.50 11.45
CA ALA A 16 2.76 -13.15 12.83
C ALA A 16 1.26 -12.97 13.11
N ILE A 17 0.51 -12.33 12.20
CA ILE A 17 -0.90 -11.96 12.44
C ILE A 17 -1.85 -12.44 11.34
N GLY A 18 -1.35 -12.99 10.23
CA GLY A 18 -2.17 -13.40 9.10
C GLY A 18 -2.63 -12.25 8.21
N VAL A 19 -2.99 -12.60 6.98
CA VAL A 19 -3.37 -11.63 5.94
C VAL A 19 -4.67 -10.87 6.25
N LEU A 20 -5.66 -11.52 6.86
CA LEU A 20 -6.95 -10.88 7.14
C LEU A 20 -6.84 -9.82 8.24
N THR A 21 -6.19 -10.14 9.37
CA THR A 21 -5.97 -9.20 10.47
C THR A 21 -5.14 -8.01 10.02
N ARG A 22 -4.10 -8.24 9.22
CA ARG A 22 -3.33 -7.14 8.61
C ARG A 22 -4.20 -6.23 7.75
N ARG A 23 -5.05 -6.79 6.88
CA ARG A 23 -5.93 -6.00 6.00
C ARG A 23 -6.98 -5.22 6.77
N GLU A 24 -7.50 -5.78 7.87
CA GLU A 24 -8.39 -5.04 8.75
C GLU A 24 -7.67 -3.83 9.37
N VAL A 25 -6.46 -4.01 9.91
CA VAL A 25 -5.67 -2.94 10.51
C VAL A 25 -5.38 -1.83 9.48
N GLU A 26 -4.93 -2.19 8.28
CA GLU A 26 -4.66 -1.24 7.19
C GLU A 26 -5.92 -0.45 6.81
N ALA A 27 -7.07 -1.13 6.68
CA ALA A 27 -8.33 -0.48 6.35
C ALA A 27 -8.80 0.48 7.45
N ARG A 28 -8.69 0.08 8.72
CA ARG A 28 -9.07 0.93 9.88
C ARG A 28 -8.15 2.14 10.04
N LEU A 29 -6.89 2.02 9.65
CA LEU A 29 -5.94 3.13 9.62
C LEU A 29 -6.20 4.09 8.45
N LEU A 30 -6.38 3.55 7.23
CA LEU A 30 -6.48 4.36 6.02
C LEU A 30 -7.85 5.02 5.84
N ALA A 31 -8.94 4.36 6.25
CA ALA A 31 -10.30 4.89 6.08
C ALA A 31 -10.47 6.33 6.61
N PRO A 32 -10.16 6.66 7.88
CA PRO A 32 -10.33 8.02 8.40
C PRO A 32 -9.44 9.05 7.69
N LEU A 33 -8.27 8.64 7.21
CA LEU A 33 -7.38 9.52 6.44
C LEU A 33 -7.97 9.82 5.06
N ILE A 34 -8.53 8.80 4.38
CA ILE A 34 -9.17 8.96 3.08
C ILE A 34 -10.40 9.87 3.22
N ASP A 35 -11.19 9.70 4.26
CA ASP A 35 -12.37 10.53 4.52
C ASP A 35 -11.96 12.00 4.77
N ALA A 36 -10.99 12.26 5.65
CA ALA A 36 -10.50 13.61 5.90
C ALA A 36 -9.94 14.29 4.64
N LEU A 37 -9.21 13.54 3.81
CA LEU A 37 -8.70 14.06 2.53
C LEU A 37 -9.82 14.30 1.52
N ALA A 38 -10.83 13.43 1.50
CA ALA A 38 -11.98 13.56 0.61
C ALA A 38 -12.83 14.77 0.97
N ASP A 39 -12.95 15.10 2.25
CA ASP A 39 -13.63 16.29 2.73
C ASP A 39 -12.89 17.58 2.33
N GLU A 40 -11.56 17.60 2.44
CA GLU A 40 -10.73 18.78 2.10
C GLU A 40 -10.55 18.98 0.58
N PHE A 41 -10.30 17.90 -0.17
CA PHE A 41 -9.87 17.98 -1.58
C PHE A 41 -10.90 17.45 -2.59
N GLY A 42 -12.05 16.99 -2.10
CA GLY A 42 -13.10 16.36 -2.89
C GLY A 42 -12.89 14.85 -3.11
N ARG A 43 -13.91 14.07 -2.78
CA ARG A 43 -13.90 12.59 -2.84
C ARG A 43 -13.45 12.04 -4.18
N GLU A 44 -13.97 12.54 -5.30
CA GLU A 44 -13.66 11.97 -6.62
C GLU A 44 -12.16 12.09 -6.96
N ARG A 45 -11.58 13.27 -6.70
CA ARG A 45 -10.15 13.53 -6.93
C ARG A 45 -9.28 12.62 -6.08
N VAL A 46 -9.62 12.49 -4.79
CA VAL A 46 -8.88 11.65 -3.83
C VAL A 46 -8.96 10.17 -4.23
N VAL A 47 -10.14 9.66 -4.54
CA VAL A 47 -10.34 8.27 -4.97
C VAL A 47 -9.59 7.97 -6.27
N ASN A 48 -9.58 8.89 -7.23
CA ASN A 48 -8.85 8.72 -8.49
C ASN A 48 -7.32 8.64 -8.27
N VAL A 49 -6.78 9.47 -7.37
CA VAL A 49 -5.36 9.40 -6.99
C VAL A 49 -5.05 8.06 -6.32
N LEU A 50 -5.83 7.67 -5.31
CA LEU A 50 -5.66 6.40 -4.58
C LEU A 50 -5.70 5.19 -5.53
N ARG A 51 -6.70 5.15 -6.43
CA ARG A 51 -6.84 4.08 -7.43
C ARG A 51 -5.56 3.93 -8.26
N ARG A 52 -5.08 5.03 -8.84
CA ARG A 52 -3.88 5.01 -9.68
C ARG A 52 -2.67 4.52 -8.89
N THR A 53 -2.49 5.01 -7.67
CA THR A 53 -1.37 4.64 -6.81
C THR A 53 -1.41 3.16 -6.41
N ILE A 54 -2.56 2.66 -5.96
CA ILE A 54 -2.73 1.24 -5.55
C ILE A 54 -2.47 0.30 -6.73
N VAL A 55 -3.02 0.61 -7.91
CA VAL A 55 -2.78 -0.18 -9.13
C VAL A 55 -1.29 -0.20 -9.50
N GLN A 56 -0.61 0.94 -9.38
CA GLN A 56 0.83 1.01 -9.68
C GLN A 56 1.63 0.16 -8.70
N ILE A 57 1.37 0.28 -7.39
CA ILE A 57 2.03 -0.54 -6.36
C ILE A 57 1.84 -2.04 -6.64
N ALA A 58 0.60 -2.46 -6.93
CA ALA A 58 0.31 -3.87 -7.21
C ALA A 58 1.08 -4.39 -8.45
N ARG A 59 1.20 -3.56 -9.49
CA ARG A 59 1.98 -3.91 -10.68
C ARG A 59 3.47 -4.00 -10.37
N ASP A 60 3.99 -3.09 -9.56
CA ASP A 60 5.42 -3.04 -9.21
C ASP A 60 5.81 -4.25 -8.36
N GLN A 61 5.01 -4.55 -7.33
CA GLN A 61 5.17 -5.75 -6.50
C GLN A 61 5.03 -7.04 -7.32
N GLY A 62 4.09 -7.10 -8.26
CA GLY A 62 3.95 -8.25 -9.15
C GLY A 62 5.17 -8.49 -10.05
N ARG A 63 5.79 -7.40 -10.56
CA ARG A 63 7.03 -7.51 -11.35
C ARG A 63 8.22 -7.95 -10.50
N GLU A 64 8.33 -7.42 -9.28
CA GLU A 64 9.39 -7.82 -8.34
C GLU A 64 9.26 -9.31 -7.97
N LEU A 65 8.04 -9.76 -7.63
CA LEU A 65 7.78 -11.17 -7.34
C LEU A 65 8.14 -12.07 -8.53
N ALA A 66 7.72 -11.71 -9.74
CA ALA A 66 8.04 -12.46 -10.95
C ALA A 66 9.56 -12.56 -11.20
N ALA A 67 10.33 -11.51 -10.91
CA ALA A 67 11.78 -11.52 -11.02
C ALA A 67 12.47 -12.45 -10.00
N THR A 68 11.87 -12.67 -8.83
CA THR A 68 12.41 -13.59 -7.79
C THR A 68 12.03 -15.06 -8.00
N MET A 69 11.05 -15.34 -8.86
CA MET A 69 10.57 -16.71 -9.15
C MET A 69 11.10 -17.28 -10.48
N GLY A 70 11.80 -16.46 -11.27
CA GLY A 70 12.40 -16.83 -12.57
C GLY A 70 13.86 -17.23 -12.49
#